data_AF-A0A7C6AMG3-F1
#
_entry.id   AF-A0A7C6AMG3-F1
#
_cell.length_a   1.000
_cell.length_b   1.000
_cell.length_c   1.000
_cell.angle_alpha   90.00
_cell.angle_beta   90.00
_cell.angle_gamma   90.00
#
_symmetry.space_group_name_H-M   'P 1'
#
loop_
_entity.id
_entity.type
_entity.pdbx_description
1 polymer ?
#
loop_
_entity_poly.entity_id
_entity_poly.type
_entity_poly.pdbx_seq_one_letter_code
_entity_poly.pdbx_strand_id
1 'polypeptide(L)'
;MQSISSHFQASDNVGLGGKIFNYATGPLSKMGIEATYAYHLKLGANGDKLSLGLSAQLYQVYLNKSLLKLEEQDDNAVIYASEKLITPDAAFGVYYYNEHYYAGLAAYQLFNRKVDMMTENILENRQVRHYYLNGGYIYDINNNYSIEPSLLMKYIESGIFQGEINVKGVFKQSFWLGLGYRIQDAVVINAGIRKDRFVFGYAYDYSISEIRKHSIGSHELLFIVKFNHSKPKLEQ
;
A
#
# COMPACT_ATOMS: atom_id res chain seq x y z
N MET A 1 -10.27 -3.79 -4.23
CA MET A 1 -9.73 -3.82 -2.85
C MET A 1 -10.49 -2.81 -2.01
N GLN A 2 -10.66 -3.03 -0.71
CA GLN A 2 -11.26 -2.07 0.22
C GLN A 2 -10.38 -1.96 1.47
N SER A 3 -10.15 -0.73 1.95
CA SER A 3 -9.42 -0.52 3.20
C SER A 3 -9.87 0.76 3.89
N ILE A 4 -9.74 0.75 5.21
CA ILE A 4 -9.93 1.91 6.08
C ILE A 4 -8.69 1.99 6.96
N SER A 5 -8.06 3.16 7.02
CA SER A 5 -6.91 3.40 7.88
C SER A 5 -7.07 4.68 8.68
N SER A 6 -6.38 4.74 9.82
CA SER A 6 -6.29 5.91 10.68
C SER A 6 -4.87 6.00 11.24
N HIS A 7 -4.40 7.22 11.46
CA HIS A 7 -3.13 7.47 12.14
C HIS A 7 -3.21 8.78 12.92
N PHE A 8 -2.41 8.87 13.98
CA PHE A 8 -2.28 10.08 14.78
C PHE A 8 -0.87 10.18 15.38
N GLN A 9 -0.47 11.41 15.67
CA GLN A 9 0.76 11.69 16.40
C GLN A 9 0.48 11.56 17.90
N ALA A 10 1.08 10.57 18.55
CA ALA A 10 0.93 10.33 19.98
C ALA A 10 1.90 11.19 20.82
N SER A 11 3.07 11.52 20.26
CA SER A 11 4.08 12.42 20.84
C SER A 11 4.90 13.04 19.71
N ASP A 12 5.77 14.02 20.01
CA ASP A 12 6.58 14.74 19.03
C ASP A 12 7.33 13.82 18.06
N ASN A 13 7.80 12.68 18.57
CA ASN A 13 8.57 11.70 17.82
C ASN A 13 7.83 10.37 17.62
N VAL A 14 6.56 10.25 18.03
CA VAL A 14 5.83 8.96 18.00
C VAL A 14 4.54 9.10 17.20
N GLY A 15 4.39 8.25 16.18
CA GLY A 15 3.18 8.06 15.41
C GLY A 15 2.56 6.69 15.69
N LEU A 16 1.24 6.64 15.79
CA LEU A 16 0.47 5.40 15.87
C LEU A 16 -0.51 5.33 14.71
N GLY A 17 -0.67 4.14 14.14
CA GLY A 17 -1.58 3.92 13.03
C GLY A 17 -2.25 2.56 13.09
N GLY A 18 -3.35 2.43 12.36
CA GLY A 18 -4.03 1.17 12.16
C GLY A 18 -4.76 1.12 10.83
N LYS A 19 -4.92 -0.09 10.29
CA LYS A 19 -5.62 -0.34 9.03
C LYS A 19 -6.44 -1.61 9.12
N ILE A 20 -7.66 -1.57 8.61
CA ILE A 20 -8.48 -2.73 8.31
C ILE A 20 -8.56 -2.84 6.79
N PHE A 21 -8.34 -4.03 6.25
CA PHE A 21 -8.35 -4.25 4.81
C PHE A 21 -9.09 -5.53 4.44
N ASN A 22 -9.67 -5.52 3.26
CA ASN A 22 -10.29 -6.66 2.63
C ASN A 22 -10.02 -6.65 1.12
N TYR A 23 -9.53 -7.75 0.59
CA TYR A 23 -9.40 -7.94 -0.85
C TYR A 23 -9.65 -9.38 -1.26
N ALA A 24 -10.11 -9.56 -2.49
CA ALA A 24 -10.33 -10.86 -3.10
C ALA A 24 -9.62 -10.91 -4.45
N THR A 25 -8.98 -12.05 -4.73
CA THR A 25 -8.29 -12.34 -5.99
C THR A 25 -8.63 -13.78 -6.37
N GLY A 26 -9.54 -13.95 -7.33
CA GLY A 26 -10.06 -15.26 -7.71
C GLY A 26 -10.77 -15.97 -6.53
N PRO A 27 -10.47 -17.26 -6.24
CA PRO A 27 -11.10 -18.00 -5.14
C PRO A 27 -10.55 -17.62 -3.76
N LEU A 28 -9.49 -16.82 -3.69
CA LEU A 28 -8.85 -16.39 -2.45
C LEU A 28 -9.34 -15.02 -2.02
N SER A 29 -9.65 -14.88 -0.74
CA SER A 29 -9.90 -13.59 -0.11
C SER A 29 -9.06 -13.43 1.15
N LYS A 30 -8.64 -12.20 1.44
CA LYS A 30 -7.91 -11.84 2.65
C LYS A 30 -8.55 -10.66 3.33
N MET A 31 -8.86 -10.84 4.60
CA MET A 31 -9.35 -9.79 5.48
C MET A 31 -8.42 -9.69 6.68
N GLY A 32 -8.01 -8.49 7.05
CA GLY A 32 -7.06 -8.34 8.14
C GLY A 32 -7.06 -6.99 8.80
N ILE A 33 -6.37 -6.96 9.92
CA ILE A 33 -6.09 -5.77 10.71
C ILE A 33 -4.57 -5.59 10.82
N GLU A 34 -4.13 -4.35 10.87
CA GLU A 34 -2.75 -3.93 11.02
C GLU A 34 -2.69 -2.83 12.06
N ALA A 35 -1.72 -2.92 12.96
CA ALA A 35 -1.37 -1.87 13.91
C ALA A 35 0.09 -1.49 13.69
N THR A 36 0.37 -0.19 13.65
CA THR A 36 1.68 0.36 13.30
C THR A 36 2.16 1.33 14.38
N TYR A 37 3.41 1.15 14.78
CA TYR A 37 4.16 2.09 15.59
C TYR A 37 5.26 2.71 14.74
N ALA A 38 5.36 4.04 14.75
CA ALA A 38 6.39 4.77 14.03
C ALA A 38 7.15 5.69 14.99
N TYR A 39 8.48 5.68 14.90
CA TYR A 39 9.35 6.61 15.60
C TYR A 39 10.01 7.56 14.60
N HIS A 40 9.97 8.86 14.88
CA HIS A 40 10.49 9.92 14.01
C HIS A 40 11.73 10.57 14.66
N LEU A 41 12.86 10.39 14.01
CA LEU A 41 14.13 11.04 14.34
C LEU A 41 14.26 12.32 13.51
N LYS A 42 14.41 13.47 14.16
CA LYS A 42 14.78 14.72 13.48
C LYS A 42 16.28 14.69 13.22
N LEU A 43 16.69 14.87 11.97
CA LEU A 43 18.08 14.86 11.54
C LEU A 43 18.53 16.30 11.27
N GLY A 44 19.43 16.80 12.12
CA GLY A 44 19.95 18.17 11.99
C GLY A 44 18.87 19.26 12.10
N ALA A 45 19.21 20.45 11.61
CA ALA A 45 18.33 21.63 11.65
C ALA A 45 17.54 21.86 10.34
N ASN A 46 17.86 21.13 9.27
CA ASN A 46 17.34 21.38 7.91
C ASN A 46 15.94 20.79 7.65
N GLY A 47 15.23 20.38 8.70
CA GLY A 47 13.89 19.78 8.58
C GLY A 47 13.87 18.30 8.15
N ASP A 48 15.04 17.70 7.92
CA ASP A 48 15.18 16.29 7.57
C ASP A 48 14.70 15.38 8.71
N LYS A 49 13.99 14.31 8.36
CA LYS A 49 13.46 13.35 9.31
C LYS A 49 13.70 11.93 8.80
N LEU A 50 14.05 11.05 9.73
CA LEU A 50 14.11 9.60 9.51
C LEU A 50 13.05 8.93 10.37
N SER A 51 12.13 8.21 9.74
CA SER A 51 11.09 7.44 10.41
C SER A 51 11.40 5.96 10.35
N LEU A 52 11.26 5.29 11.50
CA LEU A 52 11.32 3.84 11.63
C LEU A 52 9.93 3.35 12.00
N GLY A 53 9.34 2.51 11.16
CA GLY A 53 8.01 1.95 11.33
C GLY A 53 8.06 0.44 11.57
N LEU A 54 7.33 -0.04 12.57
CA LEU A 54 7.08 -1.45 12.81
C LEU A 54 5.57 -1.68 12.85
N SER A 55 5.11 -2.68 12.11
CA SER A 55 3.69 -3.05 12.05
C SER A 55 3.51 -4.51 12.41
N ALA A 56 2.48 -4.78 13.22
CA ALA A 56 1.96 -6.11 13.46
C ALA A 56 0.65 -6.28 12.70
N GLN A 57 0.49 -7.43 12.05
CA GLN A 57 -0.66 -7.77 11.22
C GLN A 57 -1.27 -9.08 11.68
N LEU A 58 -2.60 -9.15 11.61
CA LEU A 58 -3.34 -10.39 11.76
C LEU A 58 -4.40 -10.42 10.67
N TYR A 59 -4.35 -11.44 9.82
CA TYR A 59 -5.30 -11.54 8.72
C TYR A 59 -5.77 -12.98 8.53
N GLN A 60 -7.02 -13.12 8.08
CA GLN A 60 -7.61 -14.37 7.69
C GLN A 60 -7.53 -14.51 6.18
N VAL A 61 -7.01 -15.65 5.70
CA VAL A 61 -7.16 -16.09 4.32
C VAL A 61 -8.36 -17.02 4.25
N TYR A 62 -9.26 -16.76 3.31
CA TYR A 62 -10.39 -17.62 3.00
C TYR A 62 -10.33 -18.13 1.56
N LEU A 63 -10.45 -19.44 1.38
CA LEU A 63 -10.49 -20.11 0.09
C LEU A 63 -11.93 -20.56 -0.22
N ASN A 64 -12.54 -19.96 -1.24
CA ASN A 64 -13.85 -20.39 -1.73
C ASN A 64 -13.69 -21.54 -2.73
N LYS A 65 -13.91 -22.77 -2.24
CA LYS A 65 -13.78 -23.99 -3.04
C LYS A 65 -14.80 -24.09 -4.18
N SER A 66 -15.98 -23.47 -4.06
CA SER A 66 -17.02 -23.51 -5.09
C SER A 66 -16.64 -22.78 -6.38
N LEU A 67 -15.61 -21.94 -6.33
CA LEU A 67 -15.07 -21.24 -7.50
C LEU A 67 -13.90 -22.00 -8.16
N LEU A 68 -13.45 -23.12 -7.57
CA LEU A 68 -12.40 -23.94 -8.12
C LEU A 68 -12.98 -24.85 -9.22
N LYS A 69 -12.33 -24.84 -10.39
CA LYS A 69 -12.55 -25.84 -11.42
C LYS A 69 -11.48 -26.90 -11.25
N LEU A 70 -11.86 -28.06 -10.75
CA LEU A 70 -10.95 -29.19 -10.56
C LEU A 70 -10.90 -30.02 -11.84
N GLU A 71 -9.70 -30.46 -12.20
CA GLU A 71 -9.51 -31.41 -13.31
C GLU A 71 -10.02 -32.80 -12.92
N GLU A 72 -9.86 -33.18 -11.65
CA GLU A 72 -10.47 -34.35 -11.02
C GLU A 72 -11.47 -33.90 -9.93
N GLN A 73 -12.74 -34.32 -10.03
CA GLN A 73 -13.78 -33.92 -9.07
C GLN A 73 -13.51 -34.41 -7.63
N ASP A 74 -12.69 -35.45 -7.47
CA ASP A 74 -12.35 -36.09 -6.21
C ASP A 74 -10.91 -35.80 -5.74
N ASP A 75 -10.34 -34.64 -6.12
CA ASP A 75 -9.01 -34.26 -5.65
C ASP A 75 -9.01 -33.98 -4.13
N ASN A 76 -8.46 -34.94 -3.38
CA ASN A 76 -8.31 -34.91 -1.93
C ASN A 76 -7.57 -33.64 -1.44
N ALA A 77 -6.65 -33.08 -2.24
CA ALA A 77 -5.93 -31.85 -1.90
C ALA A 77 -6.86 -30.65 -1.70
N VAL A 78 -7.97 -30.61 -2.44
CA VAL A 78 -8.97 -29.53 -2.35
C VAL A 78 -10.06 -29.87 -1.34
N ILE A 79 -10.47 -31.13 -1.26
CA ILE A 79 -11.51 -31.58 -0.31
C ILE A 79 -11.05 -31.36 1.14
N TYR A 80 -9.81 -31.72 1.48
CA TYR A 80 -9.26 -31.59 2.85
C TYR A 80 -8.58 -30.24 3.13
N ALA A 81 -8.58 -29.29 2.18
CA ALA A 81 -8.01 -27.98 2.43
C ALA A 81 -8.83 -27.19 3.46
N SER A 82 -8.18 -26.60 4.46
CA SER A 82 -8.80 -25.67 5.40
C SER A 82 -9.29 -24.43 4.65
N GLU A 83 -10.59 -24.16 4.72
CA GLU A 83 -11.17 -22.99 4.06
C GLU A 83 -10.73 -21.67 4.69
N LYS A 84 -10.32 -21.68 5.96
CA LYS A 84 -9.92 -20.50 6.72
C LYS A 84 -8.58 -20.71 7.39
N LEU A 85 -7.67 -19.77 7.21
CA LEU A 85 -6.40 -19.72 7.93
C LEU A 85 -6.17 -18.33 8.50
N ILE A 86 -5.97 -18.24 9.83
CA ILE A 86 -5.56 -17.00 10.48
C ILE A 86 -4.03 -16.97 10.54
N THR A 87 -3.45 -15.90 10.01
CA THR A 87 -2.01 -15.73 9.89
C THR A 87 -1.58 -14.42 10.56
N PRO A 88 -0.77 -14.48 11.63
CA PRO A 88 -0.06 -13.32 12.13
C PRO A 88 1.14 -13.00 11.24
N ASP A 89 1.51 -11.74 11.16
CA ASP A 89 2.63 -11.27 10.35
C ASP A 89 3.17 -9.94 10.89
N ALA A 90 4.30 -9.50 10.34
CA ALA A 90 4.89 -8.21 10.64
C ALA A 90 5.42 -7.52 9.38
N ALA A 91 5.55 -6.19 9.47
CA ALA A 91 6.21 -5.38 8.47
C ALA A 91 7.13 -4.35 9.15
N PHE A 92 8.21 -4.02 8.47
CA PHE A 92 9.18 -3.01 8.91
C PHE A 92 9.43 -2.02 7.78
N GLY A 93 9.59 -0.74 8.13
CA GLY A 93 9.85 0.31 7.16
C GLY A 93 10.80 1.38 7.69
N VAL A 94 11.57 1.95 6.78
CA VAL A 94 12.42 3.11 7.01
C VAL A 94 12.00 4.17 5.99
N TYR A 95 11.77 5.39 6.45
CA TYR A 95 11.31 6.48 5.60
C TYR A 95 12.07 7.76 5.93
N TYR A 96 12.89 8.22 4.99
CA TYR A 96 13.61 9.48 5.08
C TYR A 96 12.87 10.54 4.27
N TYR A 97 12.59 11.69 4.87
CA TYR A 97 11.81 12.73 4.22
C TYR A 97 12.10 14.12 4.76
N ASN A 98 11.85 15.12 3.91
CA ASN A 98 11.73 16.51 4.28
C ASN A 98 10.62 17.18 3.44
N GLU A 99 10.66 18.51 3.31
CA GLU A 99 9.64 19.27 2.56
C GLU A 99 9.74 19.08 1.03
N HIS A 100 10.90 18.69 0.50
CA HIS A 100 11.17 18.63 -0.94
C HIS A 100 11.46 17.24 -1.47
N TYR A 101 11.86 16.27 -0.65
CA TYR A 101 12.17 14.93 -1.11
C TYR A 101 11.85 13.89 -0.07
N TYR A 102 11.69 12.66 -0.55
CA TYR A 102 11.52 11.50 0.29
C TYR A 102 12.07 10.25 -0.37
N ALA A 103 12.49 9.30 0.46
CA ALA A 103 12.91 7.98 0.07
C ALA A 103 12.53 6.98 1.17
N GLY A 104 12.07 5.79 0.76
CA GLY A 104 11.57 4.78 1.67
C GLY A 104 11.94 3.38 1.27
N LEU A 105 12.14 2.54 2.26
CA LEU A 105 12.32 1.10 2.15
C LEU A 105 11.34 0.42 3.09
N ALA A 106 10.64 -0.61 2.62
CA ALA A 106 9.77 -1.41 3.47
C ALA A 106 9.84 -2.89 3.12
N ALA A 107 9.78 -3.74 4.14
CA ALA A 107 9.68 -5.18 4.01
C ALA A 107 8.39 -5.64 4.69
N TYR A 108 7.51 -6.25 3.90
CA TYR A 108 6.29 -6.90 4.38
C TYR A 108 6.49 -8.41 4.39
N GLN A 109 5.62 -9.10 5.12
CA GLN A 109 5.62 -10.56 5.23
C GLN A 109 6.85 -11.13 5.92
N LEU A 110 7.31 -10.47 6.99
CA LEU A 110 8.58 -10.78 7.66
C LEU A 110 8.61 -12.20 8.24
N PHE A 111 7.48 -12.74 8.69
CA PHE A 111 7.43 -14.07 9.30
C PHE A 111 7.61 -15.22 8.30
N ASN A 112 7.48 -14.96 6.98
CA ASN A 112 7.66 -15.95 5.91
C ASN A 112 6.99 -17.30 6.25
N ARG A 113 5.75 -17.24 6.72
CA ARG A 113 5.06 -18.42 7.27
C ARG A 113 4.58 -19.32 6.12
N LYS A 114 4.63 -20.63 6.34
CA LYS A 114 3.89 -21.60 5.51
C LYS A 114 2.38 -21.31 5.63
N VAL A 115 1.77 -20.93 4.51
CA VAL A 115 0.31 -20.86 4.35
C VAL A 115 -0.10 -22.25 3.91
N ASP A 116 0.02 -23.20 4.84
CA ASP A 116 -0.40 -24.56 4.58
C ASP A 116 -1.91 -24.63 4.84
N MET A 117 -2.67 -24.69 3.76
CA MET A 117 -4.09 -24.96 3.82
C MET A 117 -4.37 -26.45 3.69
N MET A 118 -3.37 -27.30 3.43
CA MET A 118 -3.57 -28.74 3.26
C MET A 118 -3.19 -29.54 4.52
N THR A 119 -3.78 -30.73 4.65
CA THR A 119 -3.56 -31.61 5.81
C THR A 119 -2.29 -32.46 5.65
N GLU A 120 -1.77 -32.59 4.42
CA GLU A 120 -0.52 -33.28 4.12
C GLU A 120 0.51 -32.30 3.52
N ASN A 121 1.75 -32.35 4.01
CA ASN A 121 2.91 -31.51 3.64
C ASN A 121 3.40 -31.72 2.19
N ILE A 122 2.52 -31.83 1.20
CA ILE A 122 2.88 -32.19 -0.17
C ILE A 122 3.31 -30.97 -1.00
N LEU A 123 2.89 -29.75 -0.62
CA LEU A 123 3.25 -28.51 -1.31
C LEU A 123 3.67 -27.41 -0.31
N GLU A 124 4.92 -26.95 -0.38
CA GLU A 124 5.39 -25.81 0.41
C GLU A 124 4.84 -24.49 -0.13
N ASN A 125 3.60 -24.13 0.23
CA ASN A 125 3.08 -22.80 -0.05
C ASN A 125 3.57 -21.80 1.02
N ARG A 126 4.73 -21.19 0.78
CA ARG A 126 5.32 -20.19 1.69
C ARG A 126 4.89 -18.79 1.30
N GLN A 127 4.56 -17.99 2.30
CA GLN A 127 4.33 -16.58 2.13
C GLN A 127 5.67 -15.86 1.87
N VAL A 128 5.91 -15.47 0.63
CA VAL A 128 7.14 -14.78 0.25
C VAL A 128 7.17 -13.32 0.70
N ARG A 129 8.37 -12.85 1.07
CA ARG A 129 8.59 -11.45 1.49
C ARG A 129 8.41 -10.50 0.31
N HIS A 130 7.84 -9.34 0.61
CA HIS A 130 7.68 -8.25 -0.36
C HIS A 130 8.49 -7.05 0.09
N TYR A 131 9.45 -6.66 -0.73
CA TYR A 131 10.31 -5.50 -0.53
C TYR A 131 9.83 -4.36 -1.41
N TYR A 132 9.70 -3.18 -0.81
CA TYR A 132 9.31 -1.95 -1.49
C TYR A 132 10.42 -0.93 -1.33
N LEU A 133 10.75 -0.24 -2.42
CA LEU A 133 11.60 0.92 -2.46
C LEU A 133 10.83 2.03 -3.17
N ASN A 134 10.70 3.18 -2.54
CA ASN A 134 10.03 4.32 -3.14
C ASN A 134 10.84 5.60 -2.94
N GLY A 135 10.59 6.59 -3.79
CA GLY A 135 11.17 7.90 -3.62
C GLY A 135 10.55 8.92 -4.56
N GLY A 136 10.74 10.19 -4.24
CA GLY A 136 10.20 11.29 -5.04
C GLY A 136 10.76 12.63 -4.61
N TYR A 137 10.46 13.63 -5.43
CA TYR A 137 10.91 15.01 -5.24
C TYR A 137 9.75 15.96 -5.53
N ILE A 138 9.49 16.91 -4.64
CA ILE A 138 8.49 17.97 -4.78
C ILE A 138 9.24 19.21 -5.26
N TYR A 139 9.00 19.58 -6.51
CA TYR A 139 9.53 20.80 -7.11
C TYR A 139 8.44 21.88 -7.16
N ASP A 140 8.61 22.92 -6.34
CA ASP A 140 7.73 24.09 -6.35
C ASP A 140 8.10 25.01 -7.51
N ILE A 141 7.26 25.04 -8.54
CA ILE A 141 7.44 25.91 -9.71
C ILE A 141 7.16 27.36 -9.30
N ASN A 142 6.13 27.56 -8.48
CA ASN A 142 5.78 28.83 -7.83
C ASN A 142 4.77 28.56 -6.70
N ASN A 143 4.32 29.62 -6.01
CA ASN A 143 3.38 29.53 -4.88
C ASN A 143 2.06 28.79 -5.18
N ASN A 144 1.68 28.66 -6.46
CA ASN A 144 0.44 28.01 -6.87
C ASN A 144 0.66 26.65 -7.55
N TYR A 145 1.87 26.31 -7.98
CA TYR A 145 2.11 25.11 -8.78
C TYR A 145 3.32 24.36 -8.26
N SER A 146 3.14 23.06 -8.03
CA SER A 146 4.24 22.14 -7.78
C SER A 146 4.09 20.87 -8.61
N ILE A 147 5.21 20.22 -8.88
CA ILE A 147 5.28 18.96 -9.60
C ILE A 147 6.06 17.95 -8.75
N GLU A 148 5.55 16.73 -8.68
CA GLU A 148 6.08 15.66 -7.87
C GLU A 148 6.33 14.42 -8.75
N PRO A 149 7.51 14.31 -9.38
CA PRO A 149 7.98 13.03 -9.88
C PRO A 149 8.26 12.07 -8.73
N SER A 150 7.90 10.80 -8.93
CA SER A 150 8.17 9.74 -7.96
C SER A 150 8.31 8.39 -8.66
N LEU A 151 8.93 7.44 -7.96
CA LEU A 151 9.05 6.06 -8.39
C LEU A 151 8.70 5.12 -7.24
N LEU A 152 8.24 3.93 -7.62
CA LEU A 152 8.02 2.80 -6.75
C LEU A 152 8.60 1.56 -7.40
N MET A 153 9.38 0.81 -6.64
CA MET A 153 9.88 -0.51 -7.02
C MET A 153 9.41 -1.52 -5.99
N LYS A 154 8.95 -2.66 -6.50
CA LYS A 154 8.49 -3.79 -5.72
C LYS A 154 9.27 -5.02 -6.15
N TYR A 155 9.86 -5.70 -5.19
CA TYR A 155 10.53 -6.97 -5.38
C TYR A 155 9.88 -8.01 -4.46
N ILE A 156 9.43 -9.10 -5.05
CA ILE A 156 8.91 -10.26 -4.33
C ILE A 156 10.02 -11.30 -4.29
N GLU A 157 10.25 -11.88 -3.12
CA GLU A 157 11.31 -12.89 -2.89
C GLU A 157 11.21 -14.11 -3.84
N SER A 158 10.05 -14.35 -4.45
CA SER A 158 9.85 -15.33 -5.52
C SER A 158 10.49 -14.95 -6.87
N GLY A 159 11.14 -13.78 -6.98
CA GLY A 159 11.79 -13.29 -8.20
C GLY A 159 10.96 -12.31 -9.05
N ILE A 160 9.76 -11.94 -8.61
CA ILE A 160 8.91 -10.99 -9.37
C ILE A 160 9.35 -9.56 -9.05
N PHE A 161 9.65 -8.80 -10.10
CA PHE A 161 9.97 -7.38 -10.01
C PHE A 161 8.89 -6.55 -10.70
N GLN A 162 8.53 -5.42 -10.10
CA GLN A 162 7.60 -4.45 -10.69
C GLN A 162 8.09 -3.05 -10.38
N GLY A 163 8.20 -2.22 -11.41
CA GLY A 163 8.54 -0.81 -11.29
C GLY A 163 7.39 0.07 -11.75
N GLU A 164 7.25 1.22 -11.11
CA GLU A 164 6.26 2.23 -11.43
C GLU A 164 6.92 3.61 -11.35
N ILE A 165 6.64 4.45 -12.34
CA ILE A 165 7.01 5.87 -12.33
C ILE A 165 5.74 6.70 -12.34
N ASN A 166 5.75 7.81 -11.60
CA ASN A 166 4.59 8.68 -11.46
C ASN A 166 5.03 10.14 -11.54
N VAL A 167 4.16 10.98 -12.09
CA VAL A 167 4.28 12.43 -12.04
C VAL A 167 2.95 13.00 -11.59
N LYS A 168 2.97 13.81 -10.52
CA LYS A 168 1.78 14.46 -9.97
C LYS A 168 1.96 15.96 -9.95
N GLY A 169 1.09 16.68 -10.67
CA GLY A 169 1.00 18.13 -10.59
C GLY A 169 0.00 18.55 -9.51
N VAL A 170 0.35 19.55 -8.70
CA VAL A 170 -0.50 20.09 -7.65
C VAL A 170 -0.73 21.58 -7.90
N PHE A 171 -1.99 22.01 -7.87
CA PHE A 171 -2.42 23.40 -8.00
C PHE A 171 -3.01 23.93 -6.69
N LYS A 172 -2.49 25.07 -6.23
CA LYS A 172 -2.89 25.79 -5.01
C LYS A 172 -2.97 24.89 -3.78
N GLN A 173 -2.10 23.88 -3.70
CA GLN A 173 -2.07 22.86 -2.64
C GLN A 173 -3.42 22.14 -2.41
N SER A 174 -4.35 22.26 -3.36
CA SER A 174 -5.76 21.87 -3.21
C SER A 174 -6.17 20.88 -4.28
N PHE A 175 -5.76 21.08 -5.54
CA PHE A 175 -6.11 20.19 -6.64
C PHE A 175 -4.88 19.43 -7.10
N TRP A 176 -5.02 18.17 -7.49
CA TRP A 176 -3.95 17.46 -8.15
C TRP A 176 -4.44 16.65 -9.35
N LEU A 177 -3.52 16.45 -10.28
CA LEU A 177 -3.64 15.54 -11.41
C LEU A 177 -2.32 14.76 -11.49
N GLY A 178 -2.43 13.44 -11.61
CA GLY A 178 -1.29 12.54 -11.68
C GLY A 178 -1.41 11.56 -12.82
N LEU A 179 -0.25 11.22 -13.38
CA LEU A 179 -0.07 10.17 -14.37
C LEU A 179 1.00 9.21 -13.87
N GLY A 180 0.68 7.92 -13.95
CA GLY A 180 1.54 6.82 -13.56
C GLY A 180 1.71 5.84 -14.70
N TYR A 181 2.89 5.23 -14.77
CA TYR A 181 3.19 4.13 -15.67
C TYR A 181 3.81 3.00 -14.89
N ARG A 182 3.08 1.90 -14.81
CA ARG A 182 3.54 0.64 -14.23
C ARG A 182 4.08 -0.24 -15.34
N ILE A 183 5.38 -0.53 -15.26
CA ILE A 183 6.14 -1.18 -16.31
C ILE A 183 5.46 -2.50 -16.69
N GLN A 184 5.11 -2.62 -17.96
CA GLN A 184 4.46 -3.80 -18.57
C GLN A 184 3.09 -4.18 -17.98
N ASP A 185 2.49 -3.32 -17.16
CA ASP A 185 1.21 -3.62 -16.50
C ASP A 185 0.11 -2.63 -16.86
N ALA A 186 0.30 -1.34 -16.51
CA ALA A 186 -0.78 -0.37 -16.58
C ALA A 186 -0.32 1.08 -16.75
N VAL A 187 -1.22 1.90 -17.27
CA VAL A 187 -1.17 3.36 -17.17
C VAL A 187 -2.21 3.80 -16.15
N VAL A 188 -1.80 4.61 -15.17
CA VAL A 188 -2.69 5.09 -14.10
C VAL A 188 -2.93 6.58 -14.29
N ILE A 189 -4.19 6.99 -14.26
CA ILE A 189 -4.57 8.41 -14.24
C ILE A 189 -5.26 8.66 -12.91
N ASN A 190 -4.82 9.65 -12.15
CA ASN A 190 -5.47 10.02 -10.89
C ASN A 190 -5.69 11.52 -10.78
N ALA A 191 -6.76 11.91 -10.11
CA ALA A 191 -7.07 13.30 -9.83
C ALA A 191 -7.76 13.42 -8.48
N GLY A 192 -7.69 14.60 -7.89
CA GLY A 192 -8.46 14.86 -6.68
C GLY A 192 -8.35 16.26 -6.16
N ILE A 193 -9.08 16.46 -5.06
CA ILE A 193 -9.25 17.74 -4.40
C ILE A 193 -9.11 17.58 -2.90
N ARG A 194 -8.41 18.52 -2.28
CA ARG A 194 -8.35 18.79 -0.86
C ARG A 194 -9.08 20.09 -0.61
N LYS A 195 -10.06 20.05 0.28
CA LYS A 195 -10.77 21.23 0.77
C LYS A 195 -10.96 21.11 2.27
N ASP A 196 -10.43 22.08 3.00
CA ASP A 196 -10.41 22.10 4.46
C ASP A 196 -9.82 20.79 5.04
N ARG A 197 -10.64 20.02 5.75
CA ARG A 197 -10.28 18.72 6.33
C ARG A 197 -10.55 17.53 5.42
N PHE A 198 -11.19 17.74 4.28
CA PHE A 198 -11.63 16.66 3.40
C PHE A 198 -10.71 16.53 2.19
N VAL A 199 -10.41 15.28 1.83
CA VAL A 199 -9.70 14.94 0.61
C VAL A 199 -10.52 13.91 -0.14
N PHE A 200 -10.77 14.18 -1.41
CA PHE A 200 -11.42 13.27 -2.33
C PHE A 200 -10.47 13.00 -3.49
N GLY A 201 -10.28 11.74 -3.82
CA GLY A 201 -9.45 11.32 -4.94
C GLY A 201 -10.15 10.25 -5.75
N TYR A 202 -9.81 10.19 -7.02
CA TYR A 202 -10.21 9.14 -7.93
C TYR A 202 -9.01 8.73 -8.77
N ALA A 203 -8.86 7.43 -8.98
CA ALA A 203 -7.86 6.88 -9.89
C ALA A 203 -8.50 5.87 -10.83
N TYR A 204 -7.97 5.81 -12.04
CA TYR A 204 -8.28 4.83 -13.05
C TYR A 204 -7.00 4.15 -13.50
N ASP A 205 -6.94 2.84 -13.28
CA ASP A 205 -5.85 1.96 -13.68
C ASP A 205 -6.23 1.29 -15.00
N TYR A 206 -5.60 1.73 -16.09
CA TYR A 206 -5.81 1.18 -17.42
C TYR A 206 -4.75 0.11 -17.72
N SER A 207 -5.17 -1.15 -17.65
CA SER A 207 -4.29 -2.29 -17.92
C SER A 207 -3.87 -2.33 -19.39
N ILE A 208 -2.56 -2.41 -19.63
CA ILE A 208 -1.94 -2.61 -20.95
C ILE A 208 -1.35 -4.01 -21.12
N SER A 209 -1.25 -4.78 -20.03
CA SER A 209 -0.80 -6.17 -20.02
C SER A 209 -1.80 -7.13 -20.67
N GLU A 210 -1.45 -8.42 -20.78
CA GLU A 210 -2.33 -9.46 -21.32
C GLU A 210 -3.66 -9.57 -20.57
N ILE A 211 -3.71 -9.13 -19.30
CA ILE A 211 -4.92 -9.05 -18.48
C ILE A 211 -5.98 -8.14 -19.13
N ARG A 212 -5.60 -7.19 -19.98
CA ARG A 212 -6.53 -6.35 -20.75
C ARG A 212 -7.56 -7.16 -21.56
N LYS A 213 -7.24 -8.39 -21.98
CA LYS A 213 -8.18 -9.28 -22.68
C LYS A 213 -9.38 -9.69 -21.81
N HIS A 214 -9.23 -9.60 -20.48
CA HIS A 214 -10.21 -10.02 -19.49
C HIS A 214 -10.54 -8.93 -18.45
N SER A 215 -9.98 -7.73 -18.59
CA SER A 215 -10.17 -6.60 -17.69
C SER A 215 -10.25 -5.29 -18.48
N ILE A 216 -11.22 -4.46 -18.11
CA ILE A 216 -11.37 -3.10 -18.64
C ILE A 216 -10.61 -2.06 -17.82
N GLY A 217 -9.80 -2.48 -16.85
CA GLY A 217 -9.13 -1.62 -15.88
C GLY A 217 -9.82 -1.62 -14.52
N SER A 218 -9.36 -0.76 -13.62
CA SER A 218 -9.89 -0.63 -12.26
C SER A 218 -10.14 0.82 -11.87
N HIS A 219 -11.26 1.05 -11.18
CA HIS A 219 -11.65 2.35 -10.64
C HIS A 219 -11.41 2.35 -9.13
N GLU A 220 -10.72 3.37 -8.63
CA GLU A 220 -10.43 3.52 -7.21
C GLU A 220 -10.92 4.88 -6.70
N LEU A 221 -11.52 4.88 -5.52
CA LEU A 221 -12.02 6.07 -4.84
C LEU A 221 -11.29 6.23 -3.51
N LEU A 222 -10.84 7.44 -3.24
CA LEU A 222 -10.18 7.83 -2.00
C LEU A 222 -11.00 8.89 -1.29
N PHE A 223 -11.25 8.67 -0.01
CA PHE A 223 -11.80 9.68 0.89
C PHE A 223 -10.97 9.74 2.17
N ILE A 224 -10.51 10.94 2.53
CA ILE A 224 -9.76 11.17 3.77
C ILE A 224 -10.39 12.31 4.54
N VAL A 225 -10.50 12.15 5.85
CA VAL A 225 -10.83 13.21 6.80
C VAL A 225 -9.63 13.45 7.71
N LYS A 226 -9.14 14.69 7.73
CA LYS A 226 -8.03 15.12 8.59
C LYS A 226 -8.58 15.73 9.88
N PHE A 227 -8.29 15.09 11.01
CA PHE A 227 -8.61 15.60 12.34
C PHE A 227 -7.35 16.30 12.91
N ASN A 228 -7.52 17.40 13.64
CA ASN A 228 -6.48 18.35 14.08
C ASN A 228 -5.83 19.20 12.98
N HIS A 229 -6.34 20.42 12.84
CA HIS A 229 -5.68 21.53 12.18
C HIS A 229 -5.09 22.43 13.27
N SER A 230 -3.93 22.08 13.82
CA SER A 230 -3.16 23.06 14.58
C SER A 230 -2.69 24.10 13.56
N LYS A 231 -3.37 25.25 13.51
CA LYS A 231 -2.87 26.42 12.77
C LYS A 231 -1.44 26.67 13.27
N PRO A 232 -0.47 26.99 12.39
CA PRO A 232 0.80 27.54 12.88
C PRO A 232 0.44 28.75 13.74
N LYS A 233 0.92 28.76 15.00
CA LYS A 233 0.88 29.98 15.81
C LYS A 233 1.68 31.01 15.02
N LEU A 234 0.99 32.00 14.46
CA LEU A 234 1.62 33.25 14.07
C LEU A 234 2.11 33.85 15.39
N GLU A 235 3.41 33.82 15.63
CA GLU A 235 4.03 34.64 16.65
C GLU A 235 3.70 36.11 16.31
N GLN A 236 3.10 36.80 17.28
CA GLN A 236 2.88 38.25 17.27
C GLN A 236 4.10 38.95 17.82
#